data_AF-A0A9X4XCH9-F1
#
_entry.id   AF-A0A9X4XCH9-F1
#
_cell.length_a   1.000
_cell.length_b   1.000
_cell.length_c   1.000
_cell.angle_alpha   90.00
_cell.angle_beta   90.00
_cell.angle_gamma   90.00
#
_symmetry.space_group_name_H-M   'P 1'
#
loop_
_entity.id
_entity.type
_entity.pdbx_description
1 polymer ?
#
loop_
_entity_poly.entity_id
_entity_poly.type
_entity_poly.pdbx_seq_one_letter_code
_entity_poly.pdbx_strand_id
1 'polypeptide(L)' 'MSKKIDKLIKDTIRHPFEGLGKPEPLRESLTGYWSRQITKKDRMVYSVTSTEIRILQLKYHYTK' A
#
# COMPACT_ATOMS: atom_id res chain seq x y z
N MET A 1 10.51 6.11 11.02
CA MET A 1 9.51 5.33 10.24
C MET A 1 9.30 3.99 10.90
N SER A 2 8.07 3.47 10.93
CA SER A 2 7.79 2.14 11.46
C SER A 2 8.42 1.07 10.55
N LYS A 3 9.24 0.17 11.11
CA LYS A 3 9.93 -0.92 10.38
C LYS A 3 9.00 -1.76 9.49
N LYS A 4 7.70 -1.78 9.80
CA LYS A 4 6.68 -2.53 9.04
C LYS A 4 6.33 -1.85 7.71
N ILE A 5 6.20 -0.52 7.71
CA ILE A 5 5.91 0.23 6.48
C ILE A 5 7.09 0.16 5.53
N ASP A 6 8.32 0.30 6.04
CA ASP A 6 9.52 0.18 5.20
C ASP A 6 9.59 -1.17 4.48
N LYS A 7 9.23 -2.26 5.16
CA LYS A 7 9.14 -3.59 4.54
C LYS A 7 8.04 -3.66 3.49
N LEU A 8 6.87 -3.09 3.77
CA LEU A 8 5.74 -3.04 2.85
C LEU A 8 6.06 -2.25 1.58
N ILE A 9 6.70 -1.09 1.70
CA ILE A 9 7.10 -0.26 0.55
C ILE A 9 8.14 -1.02 -0.28
N LYS A 10 9.16 -1.59 0.34
CA LYS A 10 10.20 -2.37 -0.36
C LYS A 10 9.62 -3.58 -1.10
N ASP A 11 8.65 -4.26 -0.50
CA ASP A 11 7.97 -5.38 -1.15
C ASP A 11 7.08 -4.90 -2.31
N THR A 12 6.36 -3.79 -2.13
CA THR A 12 5.49 -3.22 -3.17
C THR A 12 6.29 -2.77 -4.40
N ILE A 13 7.54 -2.32 -4.23
CA ILE A 13 8.44 -1.99 -5.35
C ILE A 13 8.79 -3.23 -6.18
N ARG A 14 8.97 -4.39 -5.54
CA ARG A 14 9.38 -5.63 -6.22
C ARG A 14 8.19 -6.42 -6.77
N HIS A 15 7.11 -6.47 -6.00
CA HIS A 15 5.94 -7.29 -6.25
C HIS A 15 4.68 -6.45 -6.11
N PRO A 16 4.36 -5.50 -7.01
CA PRO A 16 3.33 -4.50 -6.75
C PRO A 16 1.93 -5.05 -6.52
N PHE A 17 1.59 -6.22 -7.05
CA PHE A 17 0.24 -6.80 -7.01
C PHE A 17 0.13 -8.07 -6.16
N GLU A 18 1.22 -8.46 -5.48
CA GLU A 18 1.27 -9.67 -4.64
C GLU A 18 2.19 -9.47 -3.42
N GLY A 19 2.30 -10.49 -2.57
CA GLY A 19 3.20 -10.46 -1.41
C GLY A 19 2.58 -9.85 -0.15
N LEU A 20 3.37 -9.05 0.56
CA LEU A 20 3.08 -8.62 1.93
C LEU A 20 1.87 -7.69 2.01
N GLY A 21 1.08 -7.89 3.06
CA GLY A 21 -0.10 -7.06 3.33
C GLY A 21 -1.29 -7.36 2.44
N LYS A 22 -1.35 -8.53 1.78
CA LYS A 22 -2.52 -8.98 1.01
C LYS A 22 -3.04 -7.88 0.06
N PRO A 23 -2.28 -7.57 -1.01
CA PRO A 23 -2.68 -6.55 -1.97
C PRO A 23 -4.03 -6.89 -2.60
N GLU A 24 -4.94 -5.93 -2.54
CA GLU A 24 -6.30 -6.05 -3.08
C GLU A 24 -6.57 -4.86 -4.01
N PRO A 25 -7.03 -5.11 -5.25
CA PRO A 25 -7.43 -4.03 -6.15
C PRO A 25 -8.69 -3.37 -5.63
N LEU A 26 -8.70 -2.04 -5.61
CA LEU A 26 -9.88 -1.26 -5.26
C LEU A 26 -10.82 -1.16 -6.46
N ARG A 27 -12.12 -1.00 -6.17
CA ARG A 27 -13.20 -1.05 -7.17
C ARG A 27 -13.87 0.32 -7.32
N GLU A 28 -14.80 0.41 -8.28
CA GLU A 28 -15.63 1.59 -8.56
C GLU A 28 -14.77 2.82 -8.89
N SER A 29 -14.95 3.93 -8.17
CA SER A 29 -14.21 5.18 -8.36
C SER A 29 -12.71 5.07 -8.06
N LEU A 30 -12.28 3.96 -7.45
CA LEU A 30 -10.89 3.67 -7.12
C LEU A 30 -10.28 2.57 -8.01
N THR A 31 -10.89 2.30 -9.16
CA THR A 31 -10.31 1.39 -10.16
C THR A 31 -8.92 1.90 -10.59
N GLY A 32 -7.92 1.01 -10.57
CA GLY A 32 -6.51 1.34 -10.81
C GLY A 32 -5.70 1.62 -9.54
N TYR A 33 -6.34 1.68 -8.38
CA TYR A 33 -5.68 1.72 -7.08
C TYR A 33 -5.65 0.35 -6.41
N TRP A 34 -4.69 0.19 -5.52
CA TRP A 34 -4.44 -1.02 -4.74
C TRP A 34 -4.35 -0.66 -3.27
N SER A 35 -4.81 -1.60 -2.44
CA SER A 35 -4.70 -1.49 -0.99
C SER A 35 -3.87 -2.63 -0.42
N ARG A 36 -3.04 -2.33 0.57
CA ARG A 36 -2.33 -3.32 1.39
C ARG A 36 -2.57 -3.09 2.86
N GLN A 37 -2.71 -4.17 3.60
CA GLN A 37 -2.86 -4.18 5.05
C GLN A 37 -1.55 -3.85 5.76
N ILE A 38 -1.52 -2.72 6.46
CA ILE A 38 -0.43 -2.36 7.37
C ILE A 38 -0.71 -2.99 8.75
N THR A 39 -1.91 -2.78 9.27
CA THR A 39 -2.42 -3.38 10.52
C THR A 39 -3.81 -3.97 10.27
N LYS A 40 -4.49 -4.46 11.32
CA LYS A 40 -5.89 -4.88 11.18
C LYS A 40 -6.80 -3.72 10.74
N LYS A 41 -6.48 -2.49 11.16
CA LYS A 41 -7.27 -1.28 10.87
C LYS A 41 -6.71 -0.44 9.71
N ASP A 42 -5.40 -0.47 9.52
CA ASP A 42 -4.72 0.48 8.64
C ASP A 42 -4.41 -0.12 7.28
N ARG A 43 -4.56 0.70 6.25
CA ARG A 43 -4.29 0.35 4.86
C ARG A 43 -3.34 1.36 4.24
N MET A 44 -2.41 0.84 3.44
CA MET A 44 -1.64 1.60 2.46
C MET A 44 -2.42 1.57 1.15
N VAL A 45 -2.72 2.73 0.59
CA VAL A 45 -3.35 2.84 -0.74
C VAL A 45 -2.32 3.40 -1.71
N TYR A 46 -2.15 2.75 -2.85
CA TYR A 46 -1.18 3.13 -3.87
C TYR A 46 -1.70 2.85 -5.28
N SER A 47 -1.07 3.48 -6.27
CA SER A 47 -1.20 3.12 -7.68
C SER A 47 0.17 2.81 -8.27
N VAL A 48 0.17 2.06 -9.36
CA VAL A 48 1.38 1.62 -10.06
C VAL A 48 1.30 2.16 -11.48
N THR A 49 2.34 2.86 -11.91
CA THR A 49 2.52 3.30 -13.29
C THR A 49 3.68 2.53 -13.92
N SER A 50 3.98 2.80 -15.20
CA SER A 50 5.14 2.21 -15.87
C SER A 50 6.49 2.63 -15.29
N THR A 51 6.54 3.72 -14.52
CA THR A 51 7.79 4.33 -14.06
C THR A 51 7.88 4.49 -12.55
N GLU A 52 6.75 4.49 -11.85
CA GLU A 52 6.72 4.78 -10.42
C GLU A 52 5.54 4.12 -9.69
N ILE A 53 5.66 4.08 -8.37
CA ILE A 53 4.58 3.70 -7.46
C ILE A 53 4.21 4.94 -6.66
N ARG A 54 2.94 5.35 -6.76
CA ARG A 54 2.41 6.51 -6.04
C ARG A 54 1.67 6.04 -4.82
N ILE A 55 2.12 6.43 -3.63
CA ILE A 55 1.43 6.13 -2.37
C ILE A 55 0.47 7.30 -2.08
N LEU A 56 -0.83 7.04 -2.07
CA LEU A 56 -1.87 8.04 -1.85
C LEU A 56 -2.21 8.16 -0.36
N GLN A 57 -2.13 7.05 0.37
CA GLN A 57 -2.52 7.03 1.77
C GLN A 57 -1.71 6.00 2.57
N LEU A 58 -1.32 6.42 3.77
CA LEU A 58 -0.79 5.59 4.84
C LEU A 58 -1.57 5.97 6.12
N LYS A 59 -2.74 5.37 6.34
CA LYS A 59 -3.65 5.82 7.42
C LYS A 59 -3.10 5.46 8.82
N TYR A 60 -3.32 6.36 9.80
CA TYR A 60 -2.99 6.28 11.23
C TYR A 60 -1.53 6.09 11.64
N HIS A 61 -0.57 6.58 10.86
CA HIS A 61 0.84 6.37 11.22
C HIS A 61 1.30 7.09 12.52
N TYR A 62 0.48 7.95 13.16
CA TYR A 62 0.81 8.50 14.48
C TYR A 62 -0.44 8.83 15.31
N THR A 63 -0.83 7.96 16.23
CA THR A 63 -1.16 8.45 17.59
C THR A 63 0.17 8.62 18.29
N LYS A 64 0.46 9.86 18.69
CA LYS A 64 1.57 10.16 19.60
C LYS A 64 1.39 9.39 20.91
#